data_AF-A0A7R9A1R8-F1
#
_entry.id   AF-A0A7R9A1R8-F1
#
_cell.length_a   1.000
_cell.length_b   1.000
_cell.length_c   1.000
_cell.angle_alpha   90.00
_cell.angle_beta   90.00
_cell.angle_gamma   90.00
#
_symmetry.space_group_name_H-M   'P 1'
#
loop_
_entity.id
_entity.type
_entity.pdbx_description
1 polymer ?
#
loop_
_entity_poly.entity_id
_entity_poly.type
_entity_poly.pdbx_seq_one_letter_code
_entity_poly.pdbx_strand_id
1 'polypeptide(L)'
;MGEDLKDYQKKLNKDEKEFLTKILRFFVQGDLDIGDGYYTHYIPVFKQPEVRMMMSGFAGREALHVAAYAHLIETLGLPESTYNEFLKYGEMVEKHEYYQNLGDAPMAEKIATISAFGEGMQLFSSFVMLLNFARH
;
A
#
# COMPACT_ATOMS: atom_id res chain seq x y z
N MET A 1 -5.09 -18.93 2.53
CA MET A 1 -4.23 -18.90 1.33
C MET A 1 -4.30 -20.16 0.48
N GLY A 2 -4.47 -21.38 1.01
CA GLY A 2 -4.61 -22.58 0.16
C GLY A 2 -5.83 -22.58 -0.77
N GLU A 3 -6.99 -22.10 -0.30
CA GLU A 3 -8.18 -21.92 -1.14
C GLU A 3 -8.03 -20.73 -2.10
N ASP A 4 -7.45 -19.61 -1.63
CA ASP A 4 -7.15 -18.44 -2.44
C ASP A 4 -6.26 -18.79 -3.66
N LEU A 5 -5.26 -19.65 -3.45
CA LEU A 5 -4.40 -20.16 -4.52
C LEU A 5 -5.18 -21.02 -5.53
N LYS A 6 -6.09 -21.88 -5.05
CA LYS A 6 -6.94 -22.69 -5.95
C LYS A 6 -7.86 -21.80 -6.77
N ASP A 7 -8.46 -20.79 -6.17
CA ASP A 7 -9.37 -19.87 -6.82
C ASP A 7 -8.63 -19.01 -7.85
N TYR A 8 -7.46 -18.49 -7.46
CA TYR A 8 -6.57 -17.81 -8.39
C TYR A 8 -6.21 -18.72 -9.56
N GLN A 9 -5.82 -19.97 -9.34
CA GLN A 9 -5.41 -20.85 -10.43
C GLN A 9 -6.58 -21.29 -11.34
N LYS A 10 -7.72 -21.63 -10.74
CA LYS A 10 -8.79 -22.40 -11.41
C LYS A 10 -10.07 -21.61 -11.71
N LYS A 11 -10.37 -20.57 -10.94
CA LYS A 11 -11.61 -19.79 -11.10
C LYS A 11 -11.37 -18.49 -11.85
N LEU A 12 -10.27 -17.79 -11.56
CA LEU A 12 -10.00 -16.49 -12.15
C LEU A 12 -9.55 -16.59 -13.61
N ASN A 13 -10.19 -15.77 -14.44
CA ASN A 13 -9.77 -15.56 -15.82
C ASN A 13 -8.53 -14.66 -15.90
N LYS A 14 -8.01 -14.46 -17.12
CA LYS A 14 -6.77 -13.70 -17.33
C LYS A 14 -6.90 -12.23 -16.88
N ASP A 15 -8.02 -11.59 -17.19
CA ASP A 15 -8.22 -10.17 -16.91
C ASP A 15 -8.40 -9.94 -15.41
N GLU A 16 -9.08 -10.86 -14.72
CA GLU A 16 -9.21 -10.87 -13.25
C GLU A 16 -7.85 -11.04 -12.56
N LYS A 17 -7.01 -11.95 -13.03
CA LYS A 17 -5.64 -12.14 -12.52
C LYS A 17 -4.79 -10.90 -12.74
N GLU A 18 -4.88 -10.30 -13.92
CA GLU A 18 -4.17 -9.07 -14.23
C GLU A 18 -4.63 -7.92 -13.34
N PHE A 19 -5.94 -7.79 -13.11
CA PHE A 19 -6.51 -6.79 -12.22
C PHE A 19 -6.04 -6.96 -10.78
N LEU A 20 -6.07 -8.17 -10.23
CA LEU A 20 -5.52 -8.46 -8.90
C LEU A 20 -4.03 -8.13 -8.82
N THR A 21 -3.26 -8.50 -9.85
CA THR A 21 -1.82 -8.22 -9.89
C THR A 21 -1.56 -6.71 -9.82
N LYS A 22 -2.35 -5.88 -10.51
CA LYS A 22 -2.23 -4.41 -10.43
C LYS A 22 -2.52 -3.88 -9.03
N ILE A 23 -3.55 -4.41 -8.35
CA ILE A 23 -3.88 -4.03 -6.97
C ILE A 23 -2.74 -4.40 -6.01
N LEU A 24 -2.20 -5.62 -6.12
CA LEU A 24 -1.13 -6.09 -5.24
C LEU A 24 0.17 -5.29 -5.39
N ARG A 25 0.52 -4.90 -6.62
CA ARG A 25 1.66 -4.00 -6.89
C ARG A 25 1.50 -2.66 -6.18
N PHE A 26 0.29 -2.13 -6.23
CA PHE A 26 -0.04 -0.85 -5.64
C PHE A 26 0.10 -0.88 -4.10
N PHE A 27 -0.34 -1.96 -3.44
CA PHE A 27 -0.25 -2.05 -1.97
C PHE A 27 1.18 -2.01 -1.44
N VAL A 28 2.09 -2.79 -2.02
CA VAL A 28 3.47 -2.87 -1.50
C VAL A 28 4.16 -1.52 -1.52
N GLN A 29 4.13 -0.81 -2.66
CA GLN A 29 4.76 0.51 -2.73
C GLN A 29 3.98 1.56 -1.93
N GLY A 30 2.64 1.50 -1.95
CA GLY A 30 1.80 2.41 -1.20
C GLY A 30 2.09 2.37 0.29
N ASP A 31 2.18 1.19 0.90
CA ASP A 31 2.47 1.07 2.33
C ASP A 31 3.92 1.48 2.68
N LEU A 32 4.88 1.29 1.76
CA LEU A 32 6.24 1.83 1.92
C LEU A 32 6.23 3.37 1.96
N ASP A 33 5.47 4.00 1.07
CA ASP A 33 5.35 5.46 1.02
C ASP A 33 4.65 6.03 2.26
N ILE A 34 3.60 5.34 2.74
CA ILE A 34 2.92 5.70 4.00
C ILE A 34 3.86 5.54 5.20
N GLY A 35 4.55 4.41 5.29
CA GLY A 35 5.52 4.12 6.35
C GLY A 35 6.63 5.17 6.42
N ASP A 36 7.22 5.53 5.27
CA ASP A 36 8.20 6.62 5.18
C ASP A 36 7.58 7.96 5.60
N GLY A 37 6.35 8.25 5.18
CA GLY A 37 5.63 9.47 5.56
C GLY A 37 5.53 9.66 7.07
N TYR A 38 5.28 8.59 7.84
CA TYR A 38 5.30 8.64 9.31
C TYR A 38 6.67 9.03 9.87
N TYR A 39 7.75 8.42 9.37
CA TYR A 39 9.12 8.65 9.86
C TYR A 39 9.70 9.99 9.42
N THR A 40 9.41 10.42 8.19
CA THR A 40 9.99 11.60 7.55
C THR A 40 9.19 12.85 7.89
N HIS A 41 7.85 12.79 7.88
CA HIS A 41 7.01 13.98 7.99
C HIS A 41 6.37 14.18 9.36
N TYR A 42 6.04 13.11 10.11
CA TYR A 42 5.29 13.25 11.36
C TYR A 42 6.16 13.16 12.61
N ILE A 43 6.88 12.04 12.80
CA ILE A 43 7.68 11.77 14.01
C ILE A 43 8.70 12.90 14.31
N PRO A 44 9.34 13.53 13.31
CA PRO A 44 10.25 14.65 13.54
C PRO A 44 9.54 15.93 13.97
N VAL A 45 8.24 16.08 13.76
CA VAL A 45 7.48 17.29 14.08
C VAL A 45 6.74 17.16 15.41
N PHE A 46 5.99 16.07 15.63
CA PHE A 46 5.28 15.83 16.89
C PHE A 46 6.24 15.28 17.95
N LYS A 47 6.38 15.98 19.07
CA LYS A 47 7.42 15.70 20.09
C LYS A 47 6.91 14.95 21.33
N GLN A 48 5.60 14.93 21.54
CA GLN A 48 4.96 14.31 22.68
C GLN A 48 5.24 12.79 22.69
N PRO A 49 5.76 12.23 23.80
CA PRO A 49 6.13 10.82 23.87
C PRO A 49 5.00 9.86 23.49
N GLU A 50 3.80 10.09 24.00
CA GLU A 50 2.62 9.27 23.72
C GLU A 50 2.22 9.28 22.24
N VAL A 51 2.32 10.45 21.58
CA VAL A 51 2.04 10.59 20.15
C VAL A 51 3.10 9.89 19.32
N ARG A 52 4.38 9.99 19.70
CA ARG A 52 5.48 9.30 19.03
C ARG A 52 5.40 7.79 19.18
N MET A 53 5.03 7.30 20.36
CA MET A 53 4.81 5.87 20.61
C MET A 53 3.68 5.34 19.75
N MET A 54 2.57 6.08 19.67
CA MET A 54 1.44 5.75 18.79
C MET A 54 1.88 5.72 17.32
N MET A 55 2.52 6.79 16.81
CA MET A 55 2.99 6.86 15.41
C MET A 55 4.02 5.79 15.07
N SER A 56 4.91 5.45 16.01
CA SER A 56 5.86 4.34 15.84
C SER A 56 5.14 3.00 15.72
N GLY A 57 4.04 2.82 16.46
CA GLY A 57 3.16 1.66 16.34
C GLY A 57 2.49 1.58 14.97
N PHE A 58 2.01 2.71 14.44
CA PHE A 58 1.41 2.78 13.09
C PHE A 58 2.45 2.50 12.01
N ALA A 59 3.60 3.18 12.03
CA ALA A 59 4.68 2.96 11.07
C ALA A 59 5.19 1.51 11.09
N GLY A 60 5.30 0.91 12.29
CA GLY A 60 5.65 -0.51 12.43
C GLY A 60 4.58 -1.46 11.88
N ARG A 61 3.31 -1.04 11.82
CA ARG A 61 2.22 -1.83 11.23
C ARG A 61 2.30 -1.87 9.71
N GLU A 62 2.76 -0.81 9.07
CA GLU A 62 2.97 -0.79 7.61
C GLU A 62 3.97 -1.84 7.16
N ALA A 63 5.03 -2.11 7.94
CA ALA A 63 5.96 -3.21 7.66
C ALA A 63 5.25 -4.59 7.67
N LEU A 64 4.25 -4.76 8.54
CA LEU A 64 3.44 -5.99 8.57
C LEU A 64 2.50 -6.07 7.35
N HIS A 65 1.97 -4.94 6.88
CA HIS A 65 1.16 -4.89 5.65
C HIS A 65 2.01 -5.28 4.44
N VAL A 66 3.18 -4.65 4.25
CA VAL A 66 4.14 -4.97 3.19
C VAL A 66 4.49 -6.46 3.20
N ALA A 67 4.83 -7.02 4.37
CA ALA A 67 5.16 -8.44 4.51
C ALA A 67 3.98 -9.36 4.14
N ALA A 68 2.75 -8.99 4.51
CA ALA A 68 1.55 -9.77 4.17
C ALA A 68 1.28 -9.78 2.66
N TYR A 69 1.40 -8.64 1.99
CA TYR A 69 1.20 -8.55 0.53
C TYR A 69 2.32 -9.24 -0.24
N ALA A 70 3.58 -9.11 0.21
CA ALA A 70 4.70 -9.85 -0.35
C ALA A 70 4.48 -11.37 -0.26
N HIS A 71 4.08 -11.86 0.91
CA HIS A 71 3.77 -13.28 1.09
C HIS A 71 2.61 -13.76 0.20
N LEU A 72 1.58 -12.93 -0.02
CA LEU A 72 0.49 -13.25 -0.94
C LEU A 72 0.99 -13.35 -2.39
N ILE A 73 1.80 -12.39 -2.85
CA ILE A 73 2.39 -12.40 -4.20
C ILE A 73 3.20 -13.67 -4.44
N GLU A 74 4.06 -14.03 -3.50
CA GLU A 74 4.85 -15.27 -3.54
C GLU A 74 3.95 -16.51 -3.58
N THR A 75 2.91 -16.55 -2.73
CA THR A 75 1.99 -17.68 -2.66
C THR A 75 1.22 -17.89 -3.96
N LEU A 76 0.88 -16.80 -4.67
CA LEU A 76 0.23 -16.85 -5.98
C LEU A 76 1.18 -17.23 -7.12
N GLY A 77 2.48 -17.35 -6.85
CA GLY A 77 3.51 -17.67 -7.84
C GLY A 77 3.81 -16.52 -8.80
N LEU A 78 3.52 -15.28 -8.38
CA LEU A 78 3.89 -14.09 -9.15
C LEU A 78 5.40 -13.83 -9.04
N PRO A 79 6.05 -13.35 -10.11
CA PRO A 79 7.49 -13.10 -10.08
C PRO A 79 7.84 -11.97 -9.11
N GLU A 80 9.01 -12.04 -8.47
CA GLU A 80 9.52 -11.01 -7.57
C GLU A 80 9.61 -9.63 -8.25
N SER A 81 9.82 -9.60 -9.57
CA SER A 81 9.80 -8.36 -10.35
C SER A 81 8.50 -7.58 -10.20
N THR A 82 7.40 -8.23 -9.81
CA THR A 82 6.09 -7.63 -9.50
C THR A 82 6.24 -6.44 -8.56
N TYR A 83 7.15 -6.48 -7.57
CA TYR A 83 7.39 -5.35 -6.66
C TYR A 83 7.83 -4.09 -7.41
N ASN A 84 8.75 -4.24 -8.37
CA ASN A 84 9.34 -3.12 -9.11
C ASN A 84 8.50 -2.70 -10.32
N GLU A 85 7.50 -3.51 -10.72
CA GLU A 85 6.63 -3.16 -11.85
C GLU A 85 5.70 -2.00 -11.54
N PHE A 86 5.55 -1.62 -10.28
CA PHE A 86 4.88 -0.37 -9.88
C PHE A 86 5.48 0.83 -10.61
N LEU A 87 6.82 0.90 -10.69
CA LEU A 87 7.55 2.00 -11.34
C LEU A 87 7.41 2.02 -12.88
N LYS A 88 6.74 1.04 -13.47
CA LYS A 88 6.52 0.96 -14.92
C LYS A 88 5.22 1.66 -15.37
N TYR A 89 4.34 2.03 -14.44
CA TYR A 89 3.08 2.69 -14.73
C TYR A 89 3.18 4.16 -14.36
N GLY A 90 3.00 5.05 -15.35
CA GLY A 90 3.16 6.50 -15.16
C GLY A 90 2.30 7.04 -14.03
N GLU A 91 1.04 6.62 -13.94
CA GLU A 91 0.09 7.06 -12.92
C GLU A 91 0.50 6.62 -11.50
N MET A 92 1.26 5.52 -11.38
CA MET A 92 1.76 5.02 -10.11
C MET A 92 3.04 5.76 -9.70
N VAL A 93 3.92 6.02 -10.66
CA VAL A 93 5.12 6.83 -10.47
C VAL A 93 4.74 8.26 -10.05
N GLU A 94 3.80 8.89 -10.74
CA GLU A 94 3.33 10.24 -10.42
C GLU A 94 2.78 10.33 -8.99
N LYS A 95 2.06 9.30 -8.53
CA LYS A 95 1.62 9.21 -7.13
C LYS A 95 2.80 9.13 -6.18
N HIS A 96 3.75 8.24 -6.43
CA HIS A 96 4.94 8.09 -5.59
C HIS A 96 5.75 9.40 -5.51
N GLU A 97 5.99 10.03 -6.67
CA GLU A 97 6.68 11.32 -6.76
C GLU A 97 5.95 12.42 -6.00
N TYR A 98 4.61 12.42 -6.00
CA TYR A 98 3.84 13.37 -5.20
C TYR A 98 4.13 13.23 -3.69
N TYR A 99 4.25 11.99 -3.17
CA TYR A 99 4.65 11.76 -1.77
C TYR A 99 6.07 12.24 -1.50
N GLN A 100 7.02 11.95 -2.38
CA GLN A 100 8.42 12.37 -2.23
C GLN A 100 8.59 13.90 -2.21
N ASN A 101 7.69 14.63 -2.85
CA ASN A 101 7.75 16.09 -2.95
C ASN A 101 7.02 16.82 -1.80
N LEU A 102 6.57 16.12 -0.76
CA LEU A 102 5.89 16.75 0.39
C LEU A 102 6.81 17.57 1.31
N GLY A 103 8.13 17.61 1.08
CA GLY A 103 9.12 18.19 1.99
C GLY A 103 8.73 19.55 2.60
N ASP A 104 8.42 20.54 1.77
CA ASP A 104 8.10 21.91 2.19
C ASP A 104 6.59 22.15 2.43
N ALA A 105 5.74 21.16 2.20
CA ALA A 105 4.30 21.31 2.37
C ALA A 105 3.91 21.60 3.83
N PRO A 106 2.87 22.41 4.09
CA PRO A 106 2.33 22.61 5.43
C PRO A 106 1.93 21.30 6.10
N MET A 107 2.03 21.22 7.43
CA MET A 107 1.71 20.00 8.16
C MET A 107 0.27 19.51 7.94
N ALA A 108 -0.69 20.44 7.82
CA ALA A 108 -2.08 20.07 7.52
C ALA A 108 -2.22 19.36 6.17
N GLU A 109 -1.44 19.78 5.17
CA GLU A 109 -1.44 19.17 3.83
C GLU A 109 -0.78 17.80 3.84
N LYS A 110 0.32 17.64 4.58
CA LYS A 110 0.95 16.34 4.84
C LYS A 110 -0.03 15.37 5.49
N ILE A 111 -0.75 15.83 6.52
CA ILE A 111 -1.78 15.04 7.22
C ILE A 111 -2.91 14.63 6.29
N ALA A 112 -3.43 15.56 5.50
CA ALA A 112 -4.46 15.26 4.53
C ALA A 112 -3.98 14.25 3.48
N THR A 113 -2.78 14.44 2.94
CA THR A 113 -2.21 13.58 1.89
C THR A 113 -1.98 12.16 2.39
N ILE A 114 -1.19 11.99 3.44
CA ILE A 114 -0.74 10.65 3.89
C ILE A 114 -1.89 9.94 4.60
N SER A 115 -2.51 10.57 5.61
CA SER A 115 -3.46 9.87 6.49
C SER A 115 -4.89 9.86 5.94
N ALA A 116 -5.38 10.97 5.40
CA ALA A 116 -6.77 11.01 4.91
C ALA A 116 -6.91 10.41 3.51
N PHE A 117 -6.08 10.84 2.56
CA PHE A 117 -6.17 10.39 1.17
C PHE A 117 -5.39 9.11 0.90
N GLY A 118 -4.17 8.99 1.42
CA GLY A 118 -3.34 7.79 1.28
C GLY A 118 -3.96 6.59 1.98
N GLU A 119 -4.07 6.66 3.30
CA GLU A 119 -4.65 5.57 4.08
C GLU A 119 -6.18 5.54 3.98
N GLY A 120 -6.85 6.66 4.23
CA GLY A 120 -8.31 6.69 4.40
C GLY A 120 -9.14 6.56 3.10
N MET A 121 -8.60 6.91 1.94
CA MET A 121 -9.32 6.83 0.66
C MET A 121 -8.70 5.81 -0.29
N GLN A 122 -7.41 5.95 -0.58
CA GLN A 122 -6.74 5.17 -1.60
C GLN A 122 -6.67 3.68 -1.20
N LEU A 123 -6.19 3.35 0.00
CA LEU A 123 -6.17 1.94 0.45
C LEU A 123 -7.58 1.34 0.58
N PHE A 124 -8.54 2.09 1.13
CA PHE A 124 -9.93 1.63 1.23
C PHE A 124 -10.57 1.34 -0.12
N SER A 125 -10.30 2.16 -1.14
CA SER A 125 -10.80 1.90 -2.49
C SER A 125 -10.26 0.59 -3.06
N SER A 126 -8.98 0.30 -2.84
CA SER A 126 -8.34 -0.96 -3.26
C SER A 126 -8.88 -2.16 -2.47
N PHE A 127 -9.20 -2.01 -1.18
CA PHE A 127 -9.85 -3.06 -0.40
C PHE A 127 -11.23 -3.42 -0.94
N VAL A 128 -12.04 -2.43 -1.34
CA VAL A 128 -13.35 -2.71 -1.94
C VAL A 128 -13.20 -3.52 -3.24
N MET A 129 -12.18 -3.22 -4.05
CA MET A 129 -11.89 -3.99 -5.26
C MET A 129 -11.53 -5.44 -4.95
N LEU A 130 -10.69 -5.70 -3.93
CA LEU A 130 -10.36 -7.06 -3.50
C LEU A 130 -11.56 -7.80 -2.91
N LEU A 131 -12.30 -7.16 -2.00
CA LEU A 131 -13.44 -7.76 -1.32
C LEU A 131 -14.55 -8.17 -2.29
N ASN A 132 -14.59 -7.57 -3.48
CA ASN A 132 -15.54 -7.96 -4.52
C ASN A 132 -15.28 -9.38 -5.06
N PHE A 133 -14.02 -9.86 -5.04
CA PHE A 133 -13.69 -11.25 -5.39
C PHE A 133 -14.14 -12.26 -4.33
N ALA A 134 -14.32 -11.83 -3.08
CA ALA A 134 -14.77 -12.69 -1.98
C ALA A 134 -16.30 -12.73 -1.82
N ARG A 135 -17.03 -11.91 -2.58
CA ARG A 135 -18.50 -11.79 -2.48
C ARG A 135 -19.25 -12.86 -3.28
N HIS A 136 -18.59 -13.51 -4.23
CA HIS A 136 -19.17 -14.46 -5.18
C HIS A 136 -18.25 -15.68 -5.34
#